data_AF-A0A1D2X131-F1
#
_entry.id   AF-A0A1D2X131-F1
#
_cell.length_a   1.000
_cell.length_b   1.000
_cell.length_c   1.000
_cell.angle_alpha   90.00
_cell.angle_beta   90.00
_cell.angle_gamma   90.00
#
_symmetry.space_group_name_H-M   'P 1'
#
loop_
_entity.id
_entity.type
_entity.pdbx_description
1 polymer ?
#
loop_
_entity_poly.entity_id
_entity_poly.type
_entity_poly.pdbx_seq_one_letter_code
_entity_poly.pdbx_strand_id
1 'polypeptide(L)'
;MIDWDVKMIKLVDEYYNSIFNQKIDFIYFVNHFEPIYRSITYDGNILPDLFNDITYYTVNGVNAKYKVLVPVSDDIWEDILAKRVVQKSYREKAWNSSLDDYYDFLLDEIIELIRVYPELDLLLK
;
A
#
# COMPACT_ATOMS: atom_id res chain seq x y z
N MET A 1 0.08 -1.26 19.12
CA MET A 1 0.90 -0.31 18.35
C MET A 1 1.82 -1.13 17.45
N ILE A 2 2.00 -0.72 16.20
CA ILE A 2 2.85 -1.46 15.25
C ILE A 2 4.29 -0.97 15.41
N ASP A 3 5.19 -1.89 15.72
CA ASP A 3 6.62 -1.59 15.85
C ASP A 3 7.27 -1.56 14.45
N TRP A 4 7.24 -0.41 13.81
CA TRP A 4 7.82 -0.19 12.48
C TRP A 4 9.34 -0.17 12.50
N ASP A 5 9.99 -0.78 11.50
CA ASP A 5 11.40 -0.58 11.23
C ASP A 5 11.59 0.72 10.43
N VAL A 6 11.57 1.85 11.14
CA VAL A 6 11.66 3.20 10.55
C VAL A 6 12.93 3.39 9.73
N LYS A 7 14.03 2.69 10.05
CA LYS A 7 15.26 2.80 9.26
C LYS A 7 15.08 2.16 7.89
N MET A 8 14.53 0.96 7.84
CA MET A 8 14.24 0.30 6.56
C MET A 8 13.19 1.07 5.75
N ILE A 9 12.16 1.61 6.39
CA ILE A 9 11.16 2.45 5.70
C ILE A 9 11.79 3.68 5.08
N LYS A 10 12.72 4.36 5.76
CA LYS A 10 13.43 5.52 5.17
C LYS A 10 14.28 5.14 3.96
N LEU A 11 14.93 3.98 3.98
CA LEU A 11 15.70 3.50 2.83
C LEU A 11 14.79 3.21 1.62
N VAL A 12 13.63 2.62 1.88
CA VAL A 12 12.62 2.37 0.85
C VAL A 12 12.05 3.69 0.30
N ASP A 13 11.77 4.65 1.19
CA ASP A 13 11.31 5.99 0.83
C ASP A 13 12.30 6.71 -0.09
N GLU A 14 13.58 6.74 0.30
CA GLU A 14 14.65 7.35 -0.51
C GLU A 14 14.80 6.67 -1.87
N TYR A 15 14.73 5.35 -1.92
CA TYR A 15 14.85 4.58 -3.17
C TYR A 15 13.71 4.89 -4.14
N TYR A 16 12.46 4.74 -3.72
CA TYR A 16 11.31 4.98 -4.59
C TYR A 16 11.18 6.44 -4.99
N ASN A 17 11.44 7.38 -4.07
CA ASN A 17 11.40 8.82 -4.39
C ASN A 17 12.56 9.28 -5.29
N SER A 18 13.57 8.43 -5.53
CA SER A 18 14.60 8.67 -6.55
C SER A 18 14.17 8.27 -7.97
N ILE A 19 13.10 7.47 -8.07
CA ILE A 19 12.61 6.86 -9.31
C ILE A 19 11.31 7.51 -9.75
N PHE A 20 10.36 7.66 -8.83
CA PHE A 20 9.05 8.22 -9.15
C PHE A 20 9.12 9.70 -9.51
N ASN A 21 8.29 10.09 -10.47
CA ASN A 21 8.08 11.48 -10.85
C ASN A 21 7.36 12.29 -9.75
N GLN A 22 6.54 11.62 -8.94
CA GLN A 22 5.81 12.18 -7.81
C GLN A 22 6.24 11.47 -6.54
N LYS A 23 6.51 12.25 -5.49
CA LYS A 23 7.06 11.72 -4.24
C LYS A 23 5.93 11.16 -3.37
N ILE A 24 6.21 10.04 -2.73
CA ILE A 24 5.31 9.39 -1.78
C ILE A 24 5.89 9.55 -0.38
N ASP A 25 5.05 9.90 0.59
CA ASP A 25 5.43 9.98 2.00
C ASP A 25 5.13 8.65 2.72
N PHE A 26 6.10 7.74 2.68
CA PHE A 26 5.96 6.46 3.40
C PHE A 26 5.96 6.63 4.92
N ILE A 27 6.60 7.69 5.43
CA ILE A 27 6.60 8.00 6.86
C ILE A 27 5.22 8.45 7.31
N TYR A 28 4.54 9.28 6.52
CA TYR A 28 3.15 9.62 6.78
C TYR A 28 2.27 8.38 6.76
N PHE A 29 2.41 7.51 5.75
CA PHE A 29 1.65 6.27 5.65
C PHE A 29 1.79 5.39 6.91
N VAL A 30 3.02 5.11 7.38
CA VAL A 30 3.21 4.23 8.55
C VAL A 30 2.66 4.84 9.85
N ASN A 31 2.71 6.16 9.98
CA ASN A 31 2.14 6.87 11.13
C ASN A 31 0.60 6.84 11.15
N HIS A 32 -0.03 6.66 9.99
CA HIS A 32 -1.48 6.62 9.81
C HIS A 32 -1.99 5.25 9.31
N PHE A 33 -1.15 4.22 9.36
CA PHE A 33 -1.45 2.93 8.75
C PHE A 33 -2.74 2.32 9.28
N GLU A 34 -2.92 2.28 10.61
CA GLU A 34 -4.08 1.63 11.21
C GLU A 34 -5.41 2.28 10.79
N PRO A 35 -5.61 3.61 10.89
CA PRO A 35 -6.84 4.22 10.40
C PRO A 35 -7.04 4.04 8.89
N ILE A 36 -5.98 4.19 8.07
CA ILE A 36 -6.05 3.98 6.62
C ILE A 36 -6.49 2.55 6.29
N TYR A 37 -5.80 1.56 6.88
CA TYR A 37 -6.06 0.15 6.62
C TYR A 37 -7.47 -0.26 7.05
N ARG A 38 -7.94 0.23 8.20
CA ARG A 38 -9.31 -0.01 8.69
C ARG A 38 -10.35 0.56 7.73
N SER A 39 -10.18 1.81 7.28
CA SER A 39 -11.13 2.47 6.36
C SER A 39 -11.22 1.71 5.05
N ILE A 40 -10.08 1.47 4.40
CA ILE A 40 -9.99 0.76 3.12
C ILE A 40 -10.61 -0.64 3.21
N THR A 41 -10.28 -1.39 4.27
CA THR A 41 -10.79 -2.75 4.45
C THR A 41 -12.29 -2.77 4.73
N TYR A 42 -12.81 -1.81 5.49
CA TYR A 42 -14.24 -1.70 5.79
C TYR A 42 -15.07 -1.42 4.53
N ASP A 43 -14.53 -0.60 3.62
CA ASP A 43 -15.15 -0.30 2.32
C ASP A 43 -14.93 -1.40 1.27
N GLY A 44 -14.36 -2.54 1.67
CA GLY A 44 -14.09 -3.67 0.78
C GLY A 44 -12.98 -3.40 -0.25
N ASN A 45 -12.16 -2.39 -0.05
CA ASN A 45 -11.05 -2.05 -0.93
C ASN A 45 -9.73 -2.65 -0.45
N ILE A 46 -8.70 -2.53 -1.30
CA ILE A 46 -7.35 -3.02 -1.02
C ILE A 46 -6.35 -1.88 -1.00
N LEU A 47 -5.29 -2.04 -0.23
CA LEU A 47 -4.15 -1.14 -0.31
C LEU A 47 -3.44 -1.31 -1.66
N PRO A 48 -2.90 -0.21 -2.23
CA PRO A 48 -1.89 -0.25 -3.28
C PRO A 48 -0.78 -1.25 -2.97
N ASP A 49 -0.26 -1.91 -4.00
CA ASP A 49 0.72 -2.97 -3.82
C ASP A 49 2.00 -2.47 -3.14
N LEU A 50 2.42 -1.27 -3.48
CA LEU A 50 3.56 -0.62 -2.85
C LEU A 50 3.39 -0.47 -1.33
N PHE A 51 2.21 -0.06 -0.86
CA PHE A 51 1.92 0.00 0.58
C PHE A 51 1.81 -1.38 1.22
N ASN A 52 1.39 -2.39 0.45
CA ASN A 52 1.41 -3.78 0.91
C ASN A 52 2.84 -4.24 1.23
N ASP A 53 3.83 -3.89 0.41
CA ASP A 53 5.23 -4.22 0.66
C ASP A 53 5.78 -3.52 1.89
N ILE A 54 5.43 -2.25 2.06
CA ILE A 54 5.79 -1.45 3.23
C ILE A 54 5.33 -2.10 4.55
N THR A 55 4.18 -2.80 4.54
CA THR A 55 3.64 -3.47 5.74
C THR A 55 4.50 -4.59 6.30
N TYR A 56 5.52 -5.08 5.58
CA TYR A 56 6.42 -6.13 6.05
C TYR A 56 7.59 -5.60 6.91
N TYR A 57 7.88 -4.30 6.87
CA TYR A 57 9.01 -3.71 7.60
C TYR A 57 8.63 -3.36 9.03
N THR A 58 8.43 -4.39 9.83
CA THR A 58 8.28 -4.27 11.30
C THR A 58 9.51 -4.85 11.98
N VAL A 59 9.83 -4.35 13.17
CA VAL A 59 11.01 -4.77 13.96
C VAL A 59 11.03 -6.28 14.22
N ASN A 60 9.85 -6.90 14.29
CA ASN A 60 9.69 -8.33 14.55
C ASN A 60 9.35 -9.16 13.30
N GLY A 61 9.39 -8.56 12.10
CA GLY A 61 9.06 -9.23 10.83
C GLY A 61 7.60 -9.66 10.70
N VAL A 62 6.72 -9.25 11.62
CA VAL A 62 5.29 -9.53 11.55
C VAL A 62 4.65 -8.52 10.60
N ASN A 63 3.99 -8.99 9.54
CA ASN A 63 3.26 -8.10 8.64
C ASN A 63 2.22 -7.28 9.44
N ALA A 64 2.28 -5.96 9.31
CA ALA A 64 1.47 -5.01 10.08
C ALA A 64 -0.05 -5.26 9.94
N LYS A 65 -0.51 -5.75 8.79
CA LYS A 65 -1.93 -6.04 8.54
C LYS A 65 -2.49 -7.10 9.47
N TYR A 66 -1.68 -8.11 9.81
CA TYR A 66 -2.11 -9.17 10.72
C TYR A 66 -2.26 -8.68 12.16
N LYS A 67 -1.60 -7.57 12.52
CA LYS A 67 -1.78 -6.91 13.83
C LYS A 67 -3.08 -6.10 13.90
N VAL A 68 -3.65 -5.71 12.75
CA VAL A 68 -4.83 -4.83 12.67
C VAL A 68 -6.11 -5.58 12.29
N LEU A 69 -6.01 -6.85 11.86
CA LEU A 69 -7.12 -7.72 11.43
C LEU A 69 -8.49 -7.27 11.97
N VAL A 70 -9.26 -6.66 11.08
CA VAL A 70 -10.59 -6.14 11.38
C VAL A 70 -11.57 -7.26 11.06
N PRO A 71 -12.49 -7.62 11.96
CA PRO A 71 -13.58 -8.52 11.61
C PRO A 71 -14.43 -7.83 10.52
N VAL A 72 -14.42 -8.40 9.32
CA VAL A 72 -15.29 -8.03 8.21
C VAL A 72 -16.21 -9.21 7.89
N SER A 73 -17.35 -8.97 7.24
CA SER A 73 -18.22 -10.06 6.78
C SER A 73 -17.52 -10.91 5.73
N ASP A 74 -17.94 -12.17 5.61
CA ASP A 74 -17.39 -13.11 4.62
C ASP A 74 -17.53 -12.54 3.19
N ASP A 75 -18.66 -11.90 2.86
CA ASP A 75 -18.88 -11.26 1.55
C ASP A 75 -17.84 -10.17 1.22
N ILE A 76 -17.48 -9.33 2.20
CA ILE A 76 -16.46 -8.29 2.03
C ILE A 76 -15.08 -8.93 1.83
N TRP A 77 -14.81 -10.01 2.57
CA TRP A 77 -13.56 -10.72 2.45
C TRP A 77 -13.38 -11.38 1.07
N GLU A 78 -14.45 -11.97 0.52
CA GLU A 78 -14.44 -12.53 -0.83
C GLU A 78 -14.15 -11.46 -1.89
N ASP A 79 -14.77 -10.27 -1.79
CA ASP A 79 -14.50 -9.15 -2.71
C ASP A 79 -13.03 -8.69 -2.62
N ILE A 80 -12.51 -8.52 -1.40
CA ILE A 80 -11.10 -8.17 -1.16
C ILE A 80 -10.16 -9.21 -1.79
N LEU A 81 -10.46 -10.50 -1.64
CA LEU A 81 -9.65 -11.57 -2.22
C LEU A 81 -9.68 -11.52 -3.76
N ALA A 82 -10.84 -11.29 -4.36
CA ALA A 82 -10.98 -11.14 -5.80
C ALA A 82 -10.16 -9.95 -6.33
N LYS A 83 -10.24 -8.78 -5.68
CA LYS A 83 -9.44 -7.59 -6.02
C LYS A 83 -7.94 -7.85 -5.92
N ARG A 84 -7.47 -8.59 -4.92
CA ARG A 84 -6.04 -8.97 -4.78
C ARG A 84 -5.55 -9.84 -5.93
N VAL A 85 -6.37 -10.77 -6.42
CA VAL A 85 -6.01 -11.60 -7.58
C VAL A 85 -5.85 -10.74 -8.83
N VAL A 86 -6.74 -9.77 -9.03
CA VAL A 86 -6.68 -8.83 -10.16
C VAL A 86 -5.45 -7.92 -10.06
N GLN A 87 -5.21 -7.29 -8.90
CA GLN A 87 -4.02 -6.46 -8.64
C GLN A 87 -2.73 -7.23 -8.95
N LYS A 88 -2.62 -8.47 -8.46
CA LYS A 88 -1.46 -9.34 -8.72
C LYS A 88 -1.24 -9.56 -10.22
N SER A 89 -2.31 -9.84 -10.96
CA SER A 89 -2.25 -10.05 -12.42
C SER A 89 -1.77 -8.79 -13.16
N TYR A 90 -2.28 -7.61 -12.79
CA TYR A 90 -1.85 -6.35 -13.40
C TYR A 90 -0.41 -5.99 -13.08
N ARG A 91 0.02 -6.21 -11.84
CA ARG A 91 1.43 -6.05 -11.44
C ARG A 91 2.35 -6.97 -12.24
N GLU A 92 2.01 -8.25 -12.37
CA GLU A 92 2.80 -9.22 -13.15
C GLU A 92 2.89 -8.81 -14.62
N LYS A 93 1.79 -8.30 -15.19
CA LYS A 93 1.77 -7.78 -16.56
C LYS A 93 2.69 -6.56 -16.72
N ALA A 94 2.62 -5.61 -15.80
CA ALA A 94 3.47 -4.41 -15.82
C ALA A 94 4.95 -4.78 -15.71
N TRP A 95 5.29 -5.65 -14.75
CA TRP A 95 6.65 -6.17 -14.55
C TRP A 95 7.23 -6.85 -15.80
N ASN A 96 6.42 -7.63 -16.51
CA ASN A 96 6.84 -8.32 -17.73
C ASN A 96 6.94 -7.40 -18.96
N SER A 97 6.42 -6.18 -18.88
CA SER A 97 6.45 -5.21 -19.98
C SER A 97 7.75 -4.41 -19.94
N SER A 98 7.96 -3.64 -18.89
CA SER A 98 9.19 -2.89 -18.66
C SER A 98 9.31 -2.45 -17.20
N LEU A 99 10.50 -1.97 -16.83
CA LEU A 99 10.73 -1.41 -15.50
C LEU A 99 9.93 -0.12 -15.28
N ASP A 100 9.82 0.72 -16.31
CA ASP A 100 9.05 1.97 -16.26
C ASP A 100 7.56 1.67 -16.08
N ASP A 101 7.00 0.73 -16.86
CA ASP A 101 5.59 0.31 -16.72
C ASP A 101 5.30 -0.23 -15.31
N TYR A 102 6.26 -0.92 -14.69
CA TYR A 102 6.10 -1.42 -13.33
C TYR A 102 6.04 -0.29 -12.31
N TYR A 103 6.90 0.72 -12.41
CA TYR A 103 6.87 1.86 -11.50
C TYR A 103 5.64 2.75 -11.72
N ASP A 104 5.23 2.95 -12.97
CA ASP A 104 4.01 3.67 -13.31
C ASP A 104 2.79 2.97 -12.71
N PHE A 105 2.71 1.63 -12.82
CA PHE A 105 1.65 0.85 -12.17
C PHE A 105 1.60 1.09 -10.65
N LEU A 106 2.74 1.03 -9.96
CA LEU A 106 2.79 1.24 -8.50
C LEU A 106 2.31 2.64 -8.10
N LEU A 107 2.68 3.66 -8.89
CA LEU A 107 2.29 5.04 -8.62
C LEU A 107 0.80 5.27 -8.94
N ASP A 108 0.32 4.74 -10.06
CA ASP A 108 -1.08 4.84 -10.49
C ASP A 108 -2.03 4.25 -9.44
N GLU A 109 -1.66 3.14 -8.80
CA GLU A 109 -2.47 2.57 -7.71
C GLU A 109 -2.59 3.54 -6.51
N ILE A 110 -1.54 4.30 -6.21
CA ILE A 110 -1.54 5.28 -5.12
C ILE A 110 -2.37 6.51 -5.50
N ILE A 111 -2.22 6.99 -6.75
CA ILE A 111 -3.04 8.09 -7.28
C ILE A 111 -4.52 7.70 -7.27
N GLU A 112 -4.85 6.48 -7.68
CA GLU A 112 -6.21 5.96 -7.66
C GLU A 112 -6.75 5.86 -6.23
N LEU A 113 -5.93 5.40 -5.27
CA LEU A 113 -6.32 5.38 -3.87
C LEU A 113 -6.69 6.78 -3.38
N ILE A 114 -5.86 7.79 -3.66
CA ILE A 114 -6.11 9.17 -3.21
C ILE A 114 -7.33 9.78 -3.92
N ARG A 115 -7.59 9.37 -5.17
CA ARG A 115 -8.83 9.76 -5.86
C ARG A 115 -10.07 9.25 -5.13
N VAL A 116 -10.02 8.03 -4.58
CA VAL A 116 -11.12 7.42 -3.82
C VAL A 116 -11.18 7.97 -2.39
N TYR A 117 -10.04 8.27 -1.78
CA TYR A 117 -9.89 8.80 -0.41
C TYR A 117 -9.10 10.12 -0.43
N PRO A 118 -9.74 11.26 -0.79
CA PRO A 118 -9.04 12.54 -0.95
C PRO A 118 -8.36 13.08 0.31
N GLU A 119 -8.80 12.64 1.50
CA GLU A 119 -8.16 12.95 2.78
C GLU A 119 -6.74 12.37 2.93
N LEU A 120 -6.34 11.50 2.00
CA LEU A 120 -5.00 10.92 1.93
C LEU A 120 -4.06 11.70 0.98
N ASP A 121 -4.45 12.89 0.51
CA ASP A 121 -3.62 13.73 -0.37
C ASP A 121 -2.21 13.99 0.17
N LEU A 122 -2.06 14.07 1.49
CA LEU A 122 -0.77 14.19 2.19
C LEU A 122 0.18 12.99 2.00
N LEU A 123 -0.28 11.90 1.38
CA LEU A 123 0.60 10.82 0.93
C LEU A 123 1.49 11.24 -0.24
N LEU A 124 1.10 12.27 -1.00
CA LEU A 124 1.89 12.78 -2.12
C LEU A 124 2.59 14.09 -1.71
N LYS A 125 3.87 14.22 -2.10
CA LYS A 125 4.72 15.38 -1.82
C LYS A 125 5.14 16.12 -3.10
#